data_AF-A0A271J7N3-F1
#
_entry.id   AF-A0A271J7N3-F1
#
_cell.length_a   1.000
_cell.length_b   1.000
_cell.length_c   1.000
_cell.angle_alpha   90.00
_cell.angle_beta   90.00
_cell.angle_gamma   90.00
#
_symmetry.space_group_name_H-M   'P 1'
#
loop_
_entity.id
_entity.type
_entity.pdbx_description
1 polymer ?
#
loop_
_entity_poly.entity_id
_entity_poly.type
_entity_poly.pdbx_seq_one_letter_code
_entity_poly.pdbx_strand_id
1 'polypeptide(L)'
;MSTADPVSVRVRILDRDYPLRVAPGDEDYTVHLAARVDERLRRLRQQLPSQPDMTHAVLVALELAEELYAARAETDRLRARLEIESAALADRLDDALAGIPSDRSDDA
;
A
#
# COMPACT_ATOMS: atom_id res chain seq x y z
N MET A 1 -25.25 6.14 6.35
CA MET A 1 -24.10 6.62 5.56
C MET A 1 -24.46 6.47 4.10
N SER A 2 -24.53 7.57 3.35
CA SER A 2 -25.08 7.64 1.99
C SER A 2 -24.48 6.57 1.07
N THR A 3 -25.33 5.68 0.59
CA THR A 3 -25.06 4.79 -0.52
C THR A 3 -25.07 5.63 -1.80
N ALA A 4 -23.92 6.17 -2.17
CA ALA A 4 -23.77 6.78 -3.48
C ALA A 4 -23.66 5.65 -4.52
N ASP A 5 -24.46 5.74 -5.59
CA ASP A 5 -24.56 4.68 -6.59
C ASP A 5 -23.24 4.47 -7.33
N PRO A 6 -22.82 3.21 -7.57
CA PRO A 6 -21.55 2.93 -8.23
C PRO A 6 -21.54 3.42 -9.69
N VAL A 7 -20.47 4.12 -10.05
CA VAL A 7 -20.26 4.71 -11.37
C VAL A 7 -19.66 3.66 -12.32
N SER A 8 -20.04 3.71 -13.59
CA SER A 8 -19.46 2.86 -14.63
C SER A 8 -18.25 3.52 -15.27
N VAL A 9 -17.12 2.82 -15.26
CA VAL A 9 -15.88 3.21 -15.95
C VAL A 9 -15.51 2.12 -16.95
N ARG A 10 -14.97 2.51 -18.11
CA ARG A 10 -14.42 1.58 -19.10
C ARG A 10 -12.90 1.69 -19.11
N VAL A 11 -12.22 0.57 -18.89
CA VAL A 11 -10.76 0.49 -18.97
C VAL A 11 -10.33 -0.45 -20.08
N ARG A 12 -9.14 -0.24 -20.65
CA ARG A 12 -8.57 -1.10 -21.69
C ARG A 12 -7.33 -1.80 -21.14
N ILE A 13 -7.32 -3.13 -21.17
CA ILE A 13 -6.22 -3.96 -20.68
C ILE A 13 -5.95 -5.07 -21.71
N LEU A 14 -4.71 -5.18 -22.16
CA LEU A 14 -4.24 -6.15 -23.14
C LEU A 14 -5.14 -6.21 -24.39
N ASP A 15 -5.42 -5.04 -24.96
CA ASP A 15 -6.25 -4.84 -26.15
C ASP A 15 -7.74 -5.18 -25.98
N ARG A 16 -8.21 -5.44 -24.75
CA ARG A 16 -9.61 -5.72 -24.41
C ARG A 16 -10.20 -4.61 -23.55
N ASP A 17 -11.45 -4.25 -23.80
CA ASP A 17 -12.17 -3.25 -23.03
C ASP A 17 -13.02 -3.92 -21.94
N TYR A 18 -12.91 -3.44 -20.70
CA TYR A 18 -13.61 -3.95 -19.53
C TYR A 18 -14.50 -2.86 -18.93
N PRO A 19 -15.83 -3.05 -18.88
CA PRO A 19 -16.73 -2.20 -18.12
C PRO A 19 -16.67 -2.57 -16.62
N LEU A 20 -16.27 -1.63 -15.78
CA LEU A 20 -16.15 -1.79 -14.33
C LEU A 20 -17.16 -0.90 -13.60
N ARG A 21 -17.60 -1.36 -12.43
CA ARG A 21 -18.41 -0.58 -11.48
C ARG A 21 -17.51 -0.19 -10.32
N VAL A 22 -17.37 1.11 -10.08
CA VAL A 22 -16.46 1.68 -9.08
C VAL A 22 -17.22 2.60 -8.14
N ALA A 23 -16.65 2.85 -6.95
CA ALA A 23 -17.22 3.84 -6.05
C ALA A 23 -17.11 5.24 -6.66
N PRO A 24 -18.06 6.15 -6.40
CA PRO A 24 -17.97 7.54 -6.85
C PRO A 24 -16.70 8.20 -6.32
N GLY A 25 -15.92 8.82 -7.22
CA GLY A 25 -14.64 9.46 -6.90
C GLY A 25 -13.40 8.58 -7.13
N ASP A 26 -13.57 7.28 -7.39
CA ASP A 26 -12.46 6.34 -7.66
C ASP A 26 -12.22 6.12 -9.16
N GLU A 27 -12.90 6.86 -10.04
CA GLU A 27 -12.83 6.64 -11.49
C GLU A 27 -11.40 6.79 -12.03
N ASP A 28 -10.75 7.92 -11.73
CA ASP A 28 -9.39 8.22 -12.18
C ASP A 28 -8.38 7.25 -11.57
N TYR A 29 -8.57 6.88 -10.30
CA TYR A 29 -7.73 5.90 -9.61
C TYR A 29 -7.82 4.52 -10.28
N THR A 30 -9.03 4.10 -10.64
CA THR A 30 -9.26 2.81 -11.33
C THR A 30 -8.65 2.81 -12.73
N VAL A 31 -8.79 3.90 -13.48
CA VAL A 31 -8.16 4.07 -14.80
C VAL A 31 -6.64 4.00 -14.67
N HIS A 32 -6.06 4.69 -13.68
CA HIS A 32 -4.62 4.65 -13.42
C HIS A 32 -4.13 3.22 -13.10
N LEU A 33 -4.86 2.50 -12.25
CA LEU A 33 -4.52 1.13 -11.88
C LEU A 33 -4.59 0.20 -13.10
N ALA A 34 -5.63 0.33 -13.93
CA ALA A 34 -5.76 -0.46 -15.16
C ALA A 34 -4.61 -0.20 -16.15
N ALA A 35 -4.17 1.06 -16.28
CA ALA A 35 -3.02 1.40 -17.12
C ALA A 35 -1.72 0.73 -16.64
N ARG A 36 -1.50 0.67 -15.32
CA ARG A 36 -0.34 -0.01 -14.73
C ARG A 36 -0.39 -1.53 -14.95
N VAL A 37 -1.57 -2.14 -14.84
CA VAL A 37 -1.78 -3.57 -15.15
C VAL A 37 -1.54 -3.85 -16.63
N ASP A 38 -2.08 -3.01 -17.53
CA ASP A 38 -1.87 -3.12 -18.99
C ASP A 38 -0.39 -3.05 -19.36
N GLU A 39 0.34 -2.09 -18.79
CA GLU A 39 1.77 -1.95 -19.03
C GLU A 39 2.54 -3.23 -18.64
N ARG A 40 2.25 -3.78 -17.45
CA ARG A 40 2.93 -4.97 -16.95
C ARG A 40 2.62 -6.20 -17.79
N LEU A 41 1.35 -6.35 -18.20
CA LEU A 41 0.93 -7.42 -19.10
C LEU A 41 1.58 -7.31 -20.47
N ARG A 42 1.70 -6.11 -21.04
CA ARG A 42 2.41 -5.89 -22.32
C ARG A 42 3.87 -6.27 -22.23
N ARG A 43 4.56 -5.90 -21.15
CA ARG A 43 5.96 -6.29 -20.91
C ARG A 43 6.09 -7.81 -20.83
N LEU A 44 5.21 -8.48 -20.08
CA LEU A 44 5.24 -9.93 -19.95
C LEU A 44 4.94 -10.63 -21.29
N ARG A 45 3.99 -10.11 -22.07
CA ARG A 45 3.69 -10.60 -23.43
C ARG A 45 4.90 -10.48 -24.37
N GLN A 46 5.70 -9.42 -24.23
CA GLN A 46 6.94 -9.26 -25.00
C GLN A 46 8.03 -10.27 -24.58
N GLN A 47 8.13 -10.58 -23.29
CA GLN A 47 9.10 -11.55 -22.76
C GLN A 47 8.73 -13.00 -23.07
N LEU A 48 7.43 -13.31 -23.09
CA LEU A 48 6.89 -14.66 -23.26
C LEU A 48 5.83 -14.70 -24.37
N PRO A 49 6.20 -14.44 -25.64
CA PRO A 49 5.23 -14.23 -26.72
C PRO A 49 4.45 -15.49 -27.13
N SER A 50 4.96 -16.68 -26.81
CA SER A 50 4.31 -17.96 -27.14
C SER A 50 3.23 -18.38 -26.14
N GLN A 51 3.09 -17.67 -25.01
CA GLN A 51 2.12 -18.01 -23.97
C GLN A 51 0.75 -17.36 -24.25
N PRO A 52 -0.36 -17.98 -23.84
CA PRO A 52 -1.69 -17.37 -23.93
C PRO A 52 -1.84 -16.16 -23.00
N ASP A 53 -2.68 -15.19 -23.40
CA ASP A 53 -3.04 -14.00 -22.60
C ASP A 53 -3.46 -14.33 -21.15
N MET A 54 -4.19 -15.44 -20.96
CA MET A 54 -4.62 -15.89 -19.63
C MET A 54 -3.43 -16.28 -18.76
N THR A 55 -2.42 -16.93 -19.33
CA THR A 55 -1.19 -17.27 -18.62
C THR A 55 -0.44 -16.01 -18.24
N HIS A 56 -0.37 -15.01 -19.12
CA HIS A 56 0.20 -13.70 -18.77
C HIS A 56 -0.56 -13.03 -17.62
N ALA A 57 -1.90 -13.05 -17.65
CA ALA A 57 -2.75 -12.51 -16.59
C ALA A 57 -2.49 -13.16 -15.23
N VAL A 58 -2.40 -14.50 -15.19
CA VAL A 58 -2.10 -15.24 -13.96
C VAL A 58 -0.71 -14.89 -13.42
N LEU A 59 0.30 -14.84 -14.28
CA LEU A 59 1.67 -14.49 -13.87
C LEU A 59 1.76 -13.06 -13.33
N VAL A 60 1.15 -12.07 -14.00
CA VAL A 60 1.10 -10.69 -13.50
C VAL A 60 0.32 -10.60 -12.20
N ALA A 61 -0.77 -11.34 -12.04
CA ALA A 61 -1.53 -11.37 -10.79
C ALA A 61 -0.68 -11.92 -9.62
N LEU A 62 0.11 -12.98 -9.85
CA LEU A 62 1.03 -13.52 -8.87
C LEU A 62 2.13 -12.52 -8.50
N GLU A 63 2.73 -11.86 -9.49
CA GLU A 63 3.77 -10.85 -9.29
C GLU A 63 3.25 -9.66 -8.46
N LEU A 64 2.05 -9.14 -8.78
CA LEU A 64 1.43 -8.06 -8.02
C LEU A 64 1.05 -8.48 -6.60
N ALA A 65 0.62 -9.73 -6.40
CA ALA A 65 0.35 -10.27 -5.08
C ALA A 65 1.63 -10.36 -4.25
N GLU A 66 2.73 -10.85 -4.82
CA GLU A 66 4.03 -10.91 -4.16
C GLU A 66 4.52 -9.52 -3.74
N GLU A 67 4.44 -8.52 -4.62
CA GLU A 67 4.78 -7.12 -4.29
C GLU A 67 3.96 -6.59 -3.12
N LEU A 68 2.65 -6.87 -3.11
CA LEU A 68 1.76 -6.45 -2.02
C LEU A 68 2.16 -7.09 -0.69
N TYR A 69 2.45 -8.40 -0.67
CA TYR A 69 2.86 -9.09 0.55
C TYR A 69 4.23 -8.63 1.03
N ALA A 70 5.18 -8.40 0.12
CA ALA A 70 6.49 -7.84 0.46
C ALA A 70 6.35 -6.44 1.07
N ALA A 71 5.55 -5.56 0.48
CA ALA A 71 5.32 -4.22 0.99
C ALA A 71 4.63 -4.21 2.37
N ARG A 72 3.68 -5.13 2.59
CA ARG A 72 3.04 -5.31 3.91
C ARG A 72 4.04 -5.79 4.96
N ALA A 73 4.83 -6.80 4.65
CA ALA A 73 5.84 -7.33 5.56
C ALA A 73 6.88 -6.27 5.95
N GLU A 74 7.28 -5.41 5.00
CA GLU A 74 8.18 -4.29 5.27
C GLU A 74 7.52 -3.22 6.15
N THR A 75 6.26 -2.88 5.87
CA THR A 75 5.49 -1.94 6.70
C THR A 75 5.37 -2.43 8.14
N ASP A 76 5.10 -3.72 8.34
CA ASP A 76 4.99 -4.31 9.67
C ASP A 76 6.34 -4.34 10.40
N ARG A 77 7.44 -4.64 9.68
CA ARG A 77 8.80 -4.50 10.23
C ARG A 77 9.11 -3.08 10.68
N LEU A 78 8.79 -2.08 9.84
CA LEU A 78 9.04 -0.67 10.15
C LEU A 78 8.22 -0.22 11.36
N ARG A 79 6.95 -0.64 11.46
CA ARG A 79 6.09 -0.37 12.62
C ARG A 79 6.68 -0.95 13.90
N ALA A 80 7.06 -2.23 13.88
CA ALA A 80 7.67 -2.87 15.04
C ALA A 80 8.97 -2.16 15.47
N ARG A 81 9.80 -1.73 14.51
CA ARG A 81 11.01 -0.96 14.83
C ARG A 81 10.67 0.39 15.47
N LEU A 82 9.71 1.12 14.92
CA LEU A 82 9.26 2.41 15.47
C LEU A 82 8.70 2.25 16.89
N GLU A 83 7.94 1.20 17.16
CA GLU A 83 7.42 0.90 18.50
C GLU A 83 8.56 0.67 19.50
N ILE A 84 9.56 -0.14 19.14
CA ILE A 84 10.74 -0.41 19.99
C ILE A 84 11.53 0.88 20.24
N GLU A 85 11.82 1.65 19.19
CA GLU A 85 12.58 2.90 19.30
C GLU A 85 11.82 3.96 20.11
N SER A 86 10.49 4.05 19.94
CA SER A 86 9.64 4.97 20.69
C SER A 86 9.58 4.59 22.17
N ALA A 87 9.48 3.31 22.51
CA ALA A 87 9.52 2.85 23.90
C ALA A 87 10.87 3.16 24.55
N ALA A 88 11.97 2.83 23.86
CA ALA A 88 13.31 3.13 24.35
C ALA A 88 13.55 4.64 24.54
N LEU A 89 12.95 5.49 23.69
CA LEU A 89 13.03 6.94 23.85
C LEU A 89 12.21 7.44 25.04
N ALA A 90 11.01 6.88 25.26
CA ALA A 90 10.16 7.20 26.41
C ALA A 90 10.88 6.84 27.72
N ASP A 91 11.44 5.63 27.83
CA ASP A 91 12.19 5.19 29.01
C ASP A 91 13.36 6.13 29.32
N ARG A 92 14.13 6.53 28.28
CA ARG A 92 15.25 7.46 28.44
C ARG A 92 14.81 8.86 28.88
N LEU A 93 13.63 9.30 28.44
CA LEU A 93 13.08 10.59 28.84
C LEU A 93 12.63 10.54 30.31
N ASP A 94 11.98 9.46 30.72
CA ASP A 94 11.56 9.25 32.10
C ASP A 94 12.76 9.19 33.05
N ASP A 95 13.82 8.47 32.69
CA ASP A 95 15.08 8.43 33.44
C ASP A 95 15.72 9.82 33.57
N ALA A 96 15.75 10.59 32.48
CA ALA A 96 16.32 11.93 32.48
C ALA A 96 15.52 12.90 33.35
N LEU A 97 14.19 12.79 33.37
CA LEU A 97 13.31 13.62 34.19
C LEU A 97 13.37 13.22 35.68
N ALA A 98 13.46 11.93 35.98
CA ALA A 98 13.61 11.43 37.35
C ALA A 98 14.96 11.84 37.99
N GLY A 99 16.00 12.03 37.17
CA GLY A 99 17.31 12.51 37.59
C GLY A 99 17.40 14.01 37.87
N ILE A 100 16.35 14.80 37.63
CA ILE A 100 16.31 16.23 37.95
C ILE A 100 15.79 16.37 39.40
N PRO A 101 16.65 16.69 40.39
CA PRO A 101 16.16 17.05 41.71
C PRO A 101 15.26 18.28 41.56
N SER A 102 14.01 18.16 42.04
CA SER A 102 13.09 19.29 42.16
C SER A 102 13.58 20.19 43.29
N ASP A 103 14.62 20.96 43.02
CA ASP A 103 15.06 22.04 43.89
C ASP A 103 14.03 23.18 43.79
N ARG A 104 12.97 23.04 44.59
CA ARG A 104 12.03 24.12 44.84
C ARG A 104 11.68 24.11 46.32
N SER A 105 12.57 24.73 47.08
CA SER A 105 12.25 25.72 48.12
C SER A 105 10.89 25.52 48.83
N ASP A 106 10.90 24.81 49.95
CA ASP A 106 10.04 25.14 51.08
C ASP A 106 10.95 25.73 52.17
N ASP A 107 11.29 27.02 51.99
CA ASP A 107 11.75 27.86 53.09
C ASP A 107 10.48 28.30 53.84
N ALA A 108 10.27 27.74 55.03
CA ALA A 108 9.27 28.17 56.00
C ALA A 108 9.88 28.21 57.40
#